data_AF-A0A7Y7QJH2-F1
#
_entry.id   AF-A0A7Y7QJH2-F1
#
_cell.length_a   1.000
_cell.length_b   1.000
_cell.length_c   1.000
_cell.angle_alpha   90.00
_cell.angle_beta   90.00
_cell.angle_gamma   90.00
#
_symmetry.space_group_name_H-M   'P 1'
#
loop_
_entity.id
_entity.type
_entity.pdbx_description
1 polymer ?
#
loop_
_entity_poly.entity_id
_entity_poly.type
_entity_poly.pdbx_seq_one_letter_code
_entity_poly.pdbx_strand_id
1 'polypeptide(L)'
;MMRNTKKAFTLVELIVVITILAILGTIAFISLQGYSGEAKNSKVTADLRNIASAIETASTRNSIVLFDVVSGTGAQNQVAGTFGNVNSNTGATLTFGTNYRVGNVNFSAIGQNGEDFKDPNSTNAASNYIFAVVTIPTFKSYQLAGQIVENDVKKARINGTYYRDPAGSDVVGLISPATASGALIDGGEIGIGTANNLY
;
A
#
# COMPACT_ATOMS: atom_id res chain seq x y z
N MET A 1 -69.71 -12.19 -19.71
CA MET A 1 -68.95 -12.50 -18.47
C MET A 1 -67.70 -13.30 -18.87
N MET A 2 -66.53 -12.66 -18.92
CA MET A 2 -65.26 -13.32 -19.30
C MET A 2 -64.67 -14.06 -18.09
N ARG A 3 -64.45 -15.37 -18.21
CA ARG A 3 -63.73 -16.16 -17.18
C ARG A 3 -62.23 -15.97 -17.40
N ASN A 4 -61.57 -15.24 -16.50
CA ASN A 4 -60.12 -15.17 -16.47
C ASN A 4 -59.54 -16.50 -15.98
N THR A 5 -58.98 -17.29 -16.89
CA THR A 5 -58.18 -18.47 -16.56
C THR A 5 -56.81 -18.01 -16.07
N LYS A 6 -56.61 -17.99 -14.75
CA LYS A 6 -55.29 -17.74 -14.17
C LYS A 6 -54.41 -18.95 -14.50
N LYS A 7 -53.43 -18.78 -15.39
CA LYS A 7 -52.37 -19.76 -15.62
C LYS A 7 -51.49 -19.79 -14.36
N ALA A 8 -51.53 -20.90 -13.63
CA ALA A 8 -50.63 -21.14 -12.50
C ALA A 8 -49.31 -21.72 -13.04
N PHE A 9 -48.19 -21.26 -12.51
CA PHE A 9 -46.88 -21.85 -12.78
C PHE A 9 -46.83 -23.28 -12.24
N THR A 10 -46.19 -24.18 -12.99
CA THR A 10 -45.97 -25.55 -12.54
C THR A 10 -44.80 -25.61 -11.54
N LEU A 11 -44.84 -26.56 -10.62
CA LEU A 11 -43.74 -26.81 -9.69
C LEU A 11 -42.42 -27.12 -10.43
N VAL A 12 -42.51 -27.76 -11.61
CA VAL A 12 -41.36 -28.11 -12.44
C VAL A 12 -40.70 -26.87 -13.03
N GLU A 13 -41.49 -25.90 -13.51
CA GLU A 13 -40.94 -24.64 -14.00
C GLU A 13 -40.22 -23.87 -12.88
N LEU A 14 -40.77 -23.88 -11.66
CA LEU A 14 -40.13 -23.21 -10.52
C LEU A 14 -38.80 -23.88 -10.12
N ILE A 15 -38.77 -25.21 -10.03
CA ILE A 15 -37.57 -25.93 -9.58
C ILE A 15 -36.42 -25.84 -10.60
N VAL A 16 -36.72 -25.81 -11.89
CA VAL A 16 -35.69 -25.62 -12.94
C VAL A 16 -35.08 -24.22 -12.85
N VAL A 17 -35.89 -23.19 -12.58
CA VAL A 17 -35.37 -21.82 -12.48
C VAL A 17 -34.45 -21.66 -11.27
N ILE A 18 -34.85 -22.13 -10.09
CA ILE A 18 -34.01 -21.99 -8.89
C ILE A 18 -32.71 -22.80 -8.98
N THR A 19 -32.72 -23.94 -9.67
CA THR A 19 -31.51 -24.76 -9.84
C THR A 19 -30.51 -24.09 -10.79
N ILE A 20 -30.98 -23.49 -11.89
CA ILE A 20 -30.13 -22.70 -12.79
C ILE A 20 -29.57 -21.47 -12.05
N LEU A 21 -30.40 -20.75 -11.29
CA LEU A 21 -29.95 -19.60 -10.50
C LEU A 21 -28.93 -20.00 -9.42
N ALA A 22 -29.09 -21.17 -8.80
CA ALA A 22 -28.12 -21.67 -7.84
C ALA A 22 -26.76 -21.95 -8.48
N ILE A 23 -26.73 -22.60 -9.65
CA ILE A 23 -25.48 -22.90 -10.38
C ILE A 23 -24.81 -21.60 -10.88
N LEU A 24 -25.59 -20.68 -11.45
CA LEU A 24 -25.04 -19.40 -11.90
C LEU A 24 -24.53 -18.56 -10.72
N GLY A 25 -25.24 -18.59 -9.60
CA GLY A 25 -24.86 -17.90 -8.37
C GLY A 25 -23.53 -18.39 -7.81
N THR A 26 -23.28 -19.71 -7.76
CA THR A 26 -22.03 -20.25 -7.23
C THR A 26 -20.82 -19.88 -8.09
N ILE A 27 -20.94 -19.98 -9.42
CA ILE A 27 -19.86 -19.61 -10.35
C ILE A 27 -19.58 -18.10 -10.26
N ALA A 28 -20.64 -17.27 -10.27
CA ALA A 28 -20.50 -15.82 -10.15
C ALA A 28 -19.83 -15.42 -8.83
N PHE A 29 -20.17 -16.09 -7.72
CA PHE A 29 -19.60 -15.81 -6.41
C PHE A 29 -18.10 -16.12 -6.34
N ILE A 30 -17.63 -17.23 -6.92
CA ILE A 30 -16.21 -17.57 -6.97
C ILE A 30 -15.43 -16.56 -7.85
N SER A 31 -15.98 -16.21 -9.01
CA SER A 31 -15.34 -15.25 -9.93
C SER A 31 -15.22 -13.85 -9.33
N LEU A 32 -16.26 -13.37 -8.63
CA LEU A 32 -16.26 -12.04 -8.02
C LEU A 32 -15.21 -11.88 -6.91
N GLN A 33 -14.90 -12.96 -6.18
CA GLN A 33 -13.85 -12.94 -5.15
C GLN A 33 -12.47 -12.64 -5.74
N GLY A 34 -12.13 -13.24 -6.89
CA GLY A 34 -10.86 -12.97 -7.59
C GLY A 34 -10.78 -11.52 -8.09
N TYR A 35 -11.82 -11.05 -8.78
CA TYR A 35 -11.86 -9.67 -9.30
C TYR A 35 -11.86 -8.61 -8.19
N SER A 36 -12.48 -8.89 -7.05
CA SER A 36 -12.43 -7.98 -5.90
C SER A 36 -11.01 -7.84 -5.36
N GLY A 37 -10.20 -8.91 -5.33
CA GLY A 37 -8.80 -8.84 -4.92
C GLY A 37 -7.96 -7.99 -5.88
N GLU A 38 -8.10 -8.23 -7.18
CA GLU A 38 -7.40 -7.44 -8.22
C GLU A 38 -7.78 -5.96 -8.20
N ALA A 39 -9.07 -5.65 -8.01
CA ALA A 39 -9.55 -4.27 -7.88
C ALA A 39 -8.93 -3.55 -6.67
N LYS A 40 -8.78 -4.24 -5.54
CA LYS A 40 -8.09 -3.70 -4.35
C LYS A 40 -6.61 -3.42 -4.60
N ASN A 41 -5.91 -4.34 -5.25
CA ASN A 41 -4.49 -4.16 -5.60
C ASN A 41 -4.30 -3.02 -6.62
N SER A 42 -5.23 -2.89 -7.57
CA SER A 42 -5.27 -1.77 -8.52
C SER A 42 -5.49 -0.43 -7.82
N LYS A 43 -6.44 -0.38 -6.86
CA LYS A 43 -6.66 0.81 -6.01
C LYS A 43 -5.37 1.20 -5.28
N VAL A 44 -4.69 0.25 -4.63
CA VAL A 44 -3.42 0.51 -3.93
C VAL A 44 -2.37 1.10 -4.87
N THR A 45 -2.21 0.53 -6.06
CA THR A 45 -1.24 1.05 -7.04
C THR A 45 -1.62 2.45 -7.54
N ALA A 46 -2.90 2.72 -7.76
CA ALA A 46 -3.40 4.04 -8.18
C ALA A 46 -3.21 5.09 -7.08
N ASP A 47 -3.55 4.76 -5.85
CA ASP A 47 -3.43 5.66 -4.70
C ASP A 47 -1.96 6.03 -4.45
N LEU A 48 -1.05 5.05 -4.50
CA LEU A 48 0.39 5.32 -4.36
C LEU A 48 0.92 6.29 -5.44
N ARG A 49 0.39 6.23 -6.67
CA ARG A 49 0.74 7.18 -7.74
C ARG A 49 0.15 8.56 -7.51
N ASN A 50 -1.11 8.62 -7.08
CA ASN A 50 -1.80 9.87 -6.78
C ASN A 50 -1.12 10.60 -5.61
N ILE A 51 -0.73 9.87 -4.56
CA ILE A 51 0.00 10.41 -3.42
C ILE A 51 1.37 10.94 -3.84
N ALA A 52 2.13 10.17 -4.64
CA ALA A 52 3.42 10.63 -5.16
C ALA A 52 3.27 11.93 -5.98
N SER A 53 2.27 11.98 -6.87
CA SER A 53 1.99 13.18 -7.67
C SER A 53 1.60 14.39 -6.81
N ALA A 54 0.82 14.18 -5.75
CA ALA A 54 0.46 15.23 -4.79
C ALA A 54 1.68 15.75 -4.02
N ILE A 55 2.57 14.85 -3.57
CA ILE A 55 3.83 15.20 -2.91
C ILE A 55 4.73 16.00 -3.85
N GLU A 56 4.92 15.54 -5.08
CA GLU A 56 5.75 16.23 -6.09
C GLU A 56 5.20 17.63 -6.38
N THR A 57 3.89 17.74 -6.61
CA THR A 57 3.23 19.03 -6.86
C THR A 57 3.40 19.98 -5.68
N ALA A 58 3.21 19.51 -4.45
CA ALA A 58 3.36 20.31 -3.25
C ALA A 58 4.83 20.73 -3.01
N SER A 59 5.77 19.83 -3.31
CA SER A 59 7.21 20.10 -3.21
C SER A 59 7.67 21.11 -4.27
N THR A 60 7.17 21.04 -5.51
CA THR A 60 7.48 22.01 -6.57
C THR A 60 6.96 23.41 -6.23
N ARG A 61 5.79 23.50 -5.58
CA ARG A 61 5.25 24.77 -5.07
C ARG A 61 5.97 25.27 -3.82
N ASN A 62 7.02 24.58 -3.37
CA ASN A 62 7.77 24.86 -2.13
C ASN A 62 6.84 25.06 -0.91
N SER A 63 5.68 24.40 -0.93
CA SER A 63 4.62 24.59 0.07
C SER A 63 4.74 23.59 1.23
N ILE A 64 5.65 22.62 1.13
CA ILE A 64 5.85 21.56 2.11
C ILE A 64 7.34 21.26 2.28
N VAL A 65 7.70 20.75 3.46
CA VAL A 65 8.93 19.98 3.64
C VAL A 65 8.56 18.49 3.66
N LEU A 66 9.38 17.63 3.04
CA LEU A 66 9.05 16.20 2.92
C LEU A 66 8.91 15.51 4.29
N PHE A 67 9.56 16.01 5.35
CA PHE A 67 9.38 15.49 6.70
C PHE A 67 7.97 15.69 7.27
N ASP A 68 7.24 16.72 6.84
CA ASP A 68 5.88 16.99 7.33
C ASP A 68 4.86 16.03 6.70
N VAL A 69 5.24 15.34 5.62
CA VAL A 69 4.43 14.31 4.96
C VAL A 69 4.43 12.99 5.76
N VAL A 70 5.24 12.86 6.80
CA VAL A 70 5.20 11.71 7.72
C VAL A 70 4.34 12.05 8.95
N SER A 71 3.37 11.21 9.25
CA SER A 71 2.56 11.22 10.46
C SER A 71 2.86 10.01 11.34
N GLY A 72 2.85 10.21 12.66
CA GLY A 72 3.25 9.19 13.64
C GLY A 72 4.77 9.01 13.70
N THR A 73 5.37 9.37 14.84
CA THR A 73 6.84 9.30 15.05
C THR A 73 7.24 8.03 15.78
N GLY A 74 6.73 6.88 15.33
CA GLY A 74 6.95 5.58 15.95
C GLY A 74 8.09 4.80 15.31
N ALA A 75 8.71 3.90 16.08
CA ALA A 75 9.86 3.11 15.64
C ALA A 75 9.54 2.00 14.60
N GLN A 76 8.28 1.90 14.16
CA GLN A 76 7.84 0.86 13.23
C GLN A 76 8.30 1.15 11.80
N ASN A 77 8.56 0.10 11.03
CA ASN A 77 8.96 0.17 9.62
C ASN A 77 10.27 0.94 9.35
N GLN A 78 11.06 1.19 10.39
CA GLN A 78 12.36 1.84 10.28
C GLN A 78 13.40 0.90 9.68
N VAL A 79 14.22 1.45 8.78
CA VAL A 79 15.44 0.80 8.31
C VAL A 79 16.64 1.38 9.06
N ALA A 80 17.55 0.51 9.48
CA ALA A 80 18.85 0.90 10.00
C ALA A 80 19.90 0.74 8.90
N GLY A 81 20.80 1.71 8.76
CA GLY A 81 21.97 1.59 7.89
C GLY A 81 22.60 2.94 7.53
N THR A 82 23.58 2.91 6.63
CA THR A 82 24.26 4.11 6.12
C THR A 82 23.82 4.38 4.69
N PHE A 83 23.67 5.66 4.33
CA PHE A 83 23.52 6.03 2.92
C PHE A 83 24.86 6.15 2.23
N GLY A 84 24.96 5.48 1.08
CA GLY A 84 26.17 5.23 0.34
C GLY A 84 27.01 6.48 0.05
N ASN A 85 28.32 6.30 0.16
CA ASN A 85 29.37 7.22 -0.26
C ASN A 85 29.14 7.66 -1.72
N VAL A 86 28.75 8.92 -1.94
CA VAL A 86 28.64 9.52 -3.30
C VAL A 86 29.98 10.13 -3.75
N ASN A 87 30.94 10.28 -2.84
CA ASN A 87 32.33 10.61 -3.12
C ASN A 87 33.11 10.32 -1.83
N SER A 88 34.20 9.54 -1.88
CA SER A 88 34.84 8.76 -0.80
C SER A 88 35.24 9.45 0.53
N ASN A 89 34.42 10.33 1.13
CA ASN A 89 34.76 10.92 2.42
C ASN A 89 33.63 11.40 3.34
N THR A 90 32.36 11.00 3.16
CA THR A 90 31.33 11.09 4.24
C THR A 90 30.03 10.39 3.80
N GLY A 91 29.81 9.15 4.25
CA GLY A 91 28.47 8.56 4.29
C GLY A 91 27.68 9.15 5.46
N ALA A 92 26.34 9.22 5.35
CA ALA A 92 25.48 9.68 6.43
C ALA A 92 24.71 8.50 7.03
N THR A 93 24.84 8.28 8.33
CA THR A 93 24.05 7.28 9.06
C THR A 93 22.59 7.71 9.12
N LEU A 94 21.68 6.77 8.85
CA LEU A 94 20.26 6.97 9.10
C LEU A 94 19.99 7.18 10.59
N THR A 95 19.58 8.38 10.95
CA THR A 95 19.20 8.75 12.30
C THR A 95 17.75 9.21 12.28
N PHE A 96 16.86 8.37 12.82
CA PHE A 96 15.44 8.66 12.89
C PHE A 96 15.17 9.99 13.62
N GLY A 97 14.25 10.77 13.07
CA GLY A 97 13.89 12.08 13.59
C GLY A 97 14.83 13.21 13.18
N THR A 98 16.07 12.89 12.77
CA THR A 98 17.08 13.86 12.34
C THR A 98 17.14 14.02 10.83
N ASN A 99 17.62 12.99 10.12
CA ASN A 99 17.80 13.00 8.67
C ASN A 99 16.91 11.97 7.97
N TYR A 100 16.12 11.22 8.75
CA TYR A 100 15.23 10.18 8.27
C TYR A 100 13.97 10.09 9.10
N ARG A 101 12.83 9.84 8.44
CA ARG A 101 11.54 9.57 9.07
C ARG A 101 10.78 8.54 8.26
N VAL A 102 10.00 7.72 8.95
CA VAL A 102 9.05 6.76 8.39
C VAL A 102 7.80 6.75 9.26
N GLY A 103 6.65 6.56 8.64
CA GLY A 103 5.35 6.55 9.31
C GLY A 103 4.21 6.59 8.29
N ASN A 104 2.99 6.86 8.73
CA ASN A 104 1.86 6.99 7.81
C ASN A 104 1.95 8.30 7.01
N VAL A 105 1.35 8.36 5.83
CA VAL A 105 1.25 9.62 5.06
C VAL A 105 0.38 10.63 5.82
N ASN A 106 0.93 11.83 6.03
CA ASN A 106 0.19 13.00 6.51
C ASN A 106 -0.51 13.68 5.32
N PHE A 107 -1.74 13.26 5.02
CA PHE A 107 -2.51 13.80 3.90
C PHE A 107 -2.81 15.30 4.05
N SER A 108 -2.94 15.80 5.28
CA SER A 108 -3.15 17.24 5.51
C SER A 108 -1.95 18.07 5.06
N ALA A 109 -0.73 17.55 5.17
CA ALA A 109 0.47 18.26 4.71
C ALA A 109 0.49 18.42 3.18
N ILE A 110 -0.07 17.46 2.45
CA ILE A 110 -0.15 17.48 0.98
C ILE A 110 -1.49 18.01 0.45
N GLY A 111 -2.34 18.56 1.32
CA GLY A 111 -3.65 19.13 0.95
C GLY A 111 -4.64 18.09 0.42
N GLN A 112 -4.51 16.83 0.85
CA GLN A 112 -5.38 15.72 0.48
C GLN A 112 -6.27 15.30 1.66
N ASN A 113 -7.42 14.71 1.37
CA ASN A 113 -8.27 14.11 2.40
C ASN A 113 -7.82 12.67 2.67
N GLY A 114 -7.34 12.39 3.89
CA GLY A 114 -6.87 11.05 4.26
C GLY A 114 -7.95 9.97 4.23
N GLU A 115 -9.22 10.35 4.28
CA GLU A 115 -10.33 9.39 4.22
C GLU A 115 -10.43 8.69 2.85
N ASP A 116 -9.97 9.35 1.78
CA ASP A 116 -10.01 8.80 0.41
C ASP A 116 -8.87 7.80 0.17
N PHE A 117 -7.81 7.88 0.98
CA PHE A 117 -6.56 7.13 0.82
C PHE A 117 -6.35 6.09 1.92
N LYS A 118 -7.30 5.15 2.01
CA LYS A 118 -7.20 3.96 2.87
C LYS A 118 -6.84 2.73 2.05
N ASP A 119 -5.89 1.96 2.58
CA ASP A 119 -5.50 0.69 1.98
C ASP A 119 -6.61 -0.35 2.20
N PRO A 120 -7.26 -0.85 1.14
CA PRO A 120 -8.36 -1.82 1.26
C PRO A 120 -7.90 -3.22 1.71
N ASN A 121 -6.59 -3.47 1.75
CA ASN A 121 -5.99 -4.72 2.22
C ASN A 121 -5.49 -4.61 3.67
N SER A 122 -5.65 -3.46 4.33
CA SER A 122 -5.30 -3.27 5.74
C SER A 122 -6.36 -3.85 6.69
N THR A 123 -5.92 -4.48 7.78
CA THR A 123 -6.79 -4.91 8.89
C THR A 123 -7.02 -3.83 9.95
N ASN A 124 -6.30 -2.71 9.86
CA ASN A 124 -6.32 -1.62 10.82
C ASN A 124 -6.96 -0.38 10.16
N ALA A 125 -8.05 0.14 10.74
CA ALA A 125 -8.80 1.27 10.18
C ALA A 125 -8.06 2.61 10.22
N ALA A 126 -7.02 2.71 11.06
CA ALA A 126 -6.14 3.88 11.16
C ALA A 126 -4.92 3.80 10.23
N SER A 127 -4.75 2.67 9.55
CA SER A 127 -3.55 2.38 8.79
C SER A 127 -3.68 2.85 7.35
N ASN A 128 -2.97 3.93 7.07
CA ASN A 128 -2.79 4.50 5.75
C ASN A 128 -1.44 4.09 5.18
N TYR A 129 -1.24 4.31 3.89
CA TYR A 129 0.05 4.15 3.20
C TYR A 129 1.24 4.63 4.04
N ILE A 130 2.32 3.85 4.01
CA ILE A 130 3.56 4.19 4.70
C ILE A 130 4.38 5.10 3.79
N PHE A 131 4.94 6.14 4.37
CA PHE A 131 5.87 7.06 3.73
C PHE A 131 7.16 7.12 4.54
N ALA A 132 8.28 6.98 3.85
CA ALA A 132 9.59 7.22 4.40
C ALA A 132 10.32 8.27 3.58
N VAL A 133 11.15 9.04 4.25
CA VAL A 133 11.90 10.14 3.66
C VAL A 133 13.27 10.22 4.31
N VAL A 134 14.27 10.45 3.47
CA VAL A 134 15.59 10.92 3.87
C VAL A 134 15.79 12.34 3.38
N THR A 135 16.39 13.17 4.22
CA THR A 135 16.97 14.45 3.81
C THR A 135 18.34 14.60 4.45
N ILE A 136 19.38 14.58 3.63
CA ILE A 136 20.73 15.01 3.96
C ILE A 136 21.08 16.23 3.10
N PRO A 137 22.07 17.07 3.47
CA PRO A 137 22.35 18.33 2.77
C PRO A 137 22.53 18.20 1.26
N THR A 138 23.05 17.06 0.79
CA THR A 138 23.36 16.77 -0.62
C THR A 138 22.31 15.91 -1.33
N PHE A 139 21.35 15.32 -0.61
CA PHE A 139 20.46 14.31 -1.16
C PHE A 139 19.12 14.25 -0.42
N LYS A 140 18.03 14.22 -1.17
CA LYS A 140 16.67 14.03 -0.67
C LYS A 140 16.01 12.93 -1.47
N SER A 141 15.42 11.96 -0.80
CA SER A 141 14.69 10.86 -1.43
C SER A 141 13.57 10.40 -0.52
N TYR A 142 12.56 9.79 -1.11
CA TYR A 142 11.41 9.25 -0.39
C TYR A 142 10.97 7.91 -0.98
N GLN A 143 10.23 7.16 -0.18
CA GLN A 143 9.61 5.90 -0.56
C GLN A 143 8.20 5.87 0.02
N LEU A 144 7.25 5.39 -0.78
CA LEU A 144 5.88 5.10 -0.40
C LEU A 144 5.66 3.59 -0.48
N ALA A 145 4.96 3.02 0.49
CA ALA A 145 4.59 1.61 0.49
C ALA A 145 3.11 1.41 0.81
N GLY A 146 2.50 0.47 0.08
CA GLY A 146 1.16 -0.06 0.33
C GLY A 146 1.15 -1.59 0.26
N GLN A 147 0.07 -2.21 0.71
CA GLN A 147 -0.04 -3.67 0.78
C GLN A 147 -0.91 -4.20 -0.35
N ILE A 148 -0.41 -5.18 -1.08
CA ILE A 148 -1.17 -5.96 -2.06
C ILE A 148 -1.23 -7.41 -1.62
N VAL A 149 -2.28 -8.12 -2.05
CA VAL A 149 -2.43 -9.56 -1.79
C VAL A 149 -2.45 -10.29 -3.12
N GLU A 150 -1.48 -11.15 -3.35
CA GLU A 150 -1.40 -11.99 -4.55
C GLU A 150 -1.27 -13.44 -4.11
N ASN A 151 -2.13 -14.33 -4.63
CA ASN A 151 -2.13 -15.75 -4.28
C ASN A 151 -2.16 -16.00 -2.75
N ASP A 152 -2.94 -15.22 -2.01
CA ASP A 152 -3.05 -15.27 -0.54
C ASP A 152 -1.78 -14.84 0.23
N VAL A 153 -0.78 -14.29 -0.47
CA VAL A 153 0.46 -13.76 0.12
C VAL A 153 0.43 -12.23 0.12
N LYS A 154 0.73 -11.64 1.28
CA LYS A 154 0.88 -10.19 1.43
C LYS A 154 2.22 -9.73 0.88
N LYS A 155 2.18 -8.84 -0.11
CA LYS A 155 3.36 -8.24 -0.74
C LYS A 155 3.32 -6.73 -0.63
N ALA A 156 4.49 -6.11 -0.60
CA ALA A 156 4.63 -4.66 -0.61
C ALA A 156 4.55 -4.17 -2.05
N ARG A 157 3.72 -3.17 -2.28
CA ARG A 157 3.75 -2.34 -3.48
C ARG A 157 4.44 -1.05 -3.13
N ILE A 158 5.51 -0.74 -3.85
CA ILE A 158 6.37 0.40 -3.55
C ILE A 158 6.28 1.42 -4.67
N ASN A 159 6.20 2.70 -4.30
CA ASN A 159 6.39 3.82 -5.21
C ASN A 159 7.48 4.75 -4.66
N GLY A 160 8.42 5.15 -5.52
CA GLY A 160 9.69 5.74 -5.09
C GLY A 160 10.74 4.67 -4.80
N THR A 161 12.01 4.98 -5.05
CA THR A 161 13.10 4.01 -4.93
C THR A 161 14.39 4.72 -4.52
N TYR A 162 15.19 4.10 -3.65
CA TYR A 162 16.63 4.35 -3.67
C TYR A 162 17.44 3.25 -2.95
N TYR A 163 18.56 2.89 -3.59
CA TYR A 163 19.71 2.11 -3.09
C TYR A 163 21.01 2.90 -3.34
N ARG A 164 22.05 2.66 -2.51
CA ARG A 164 23.37 2.31 -3.05
C ARG A 164 24.05 1.35 -2.08
N ASP A 165 24.36 0.14 -2.52
CA ASP A 165 25.32 -0.75 -1.86
C ASP A 165 26.19 -1.45 -2.92
N PRO A 166 27.52 -1.42 -2.78
CA PRO A 166 28.40 -2.39 -3.44
C PRO A 166 29.05 -3.41 -2.48
N ALA A 167 28.85 -3.33 -1.16
CA ALA A 167 29.66 -4.03 -0.15
C ALA A 167 28.92 -4.63 1.09
N GLY A 168 27.58 -4.61 1.15
CA GLY A 168 26.76 -5.39 2.09
C GLY A 168 26.26 -4.66 3.34
N SER A 169 26.45 -3.35 3.50
CA SER A 169 26.09 -2.62 4.75
C SER A 169 25.21 -1.37 4.55
N ASP A 170 24.93 -0.99 3.30
CA ASP A 170 24.18 0.23 2.99
C ASP A 170 22.67 -0.03 2.82
N VAL A 171 21.89 1.05 2.90
CA VAL A 171 20.43 0.99 2.86
C VAL A 171 19.91 0.81 1.44
N VAL A 172 19.20 -0.29 1.28
CA VAL A 172 18.58 -0.83 0.05
C VAL A 172 17.20 -0.21 -0.23
N GLY A 173 16.51 0.24 0.81
CA GLY A 173 15.21 0.90 0.72
C GLY A 173 14.91 1.59 2.05
N LEU A 174 13.92 2.47 2.07
CA LEU A 174 13.67 3.37 3.19
C LEU A 174 12.62 2.85 4.19
N ILE A 175 11.95 1.74 3.88
CA ILE A 175 10.87 1.16 4.69
C ILE A 175 11.18 -0.30 4.95
N SER A 176 11.01 -0.76 6.20
CA SER A 176 11.06 -2.18 6.56
C SER A 176 9.66 -2.72 6.89
N PRO A 177 9.45 -4.05 6.89
CA PRO A 177 8.31 -4.65 7.57
C PRO A 177 8.31 -4.25 9.05
N ALA A 178 7.13 -4.14 9.67
CA ALA A 178 6.99 -3.64 11.05
C ALA A 178 7.80 -4.42 12.12
N THR A 179 8.21 -5.65 11.82
CA THR A 179 8.89 -6.59 12.73
C THR A 179 10.24 -7.10 12.20
N ALA A 180 10.73 -6.61 11.05
CA ALA A 180 11.93 -7.14 10.39
C ALA A 180 13.00 -6.06 10.14
N SER A 181 14.24 -6.48 9.92
CA SER A 181 15.40 -5.59 9.72
C SER A 181 15.77 -5.35 8.25
N GLY A 182 15.04 -5.96 7.30
CA GLY A 182 15.27 -5.81 5.86
C GLY A 182 14.40 -4.71 5.24
N ALA A 183 14.94 -3.98 4.27
CA ALA A 183 14.14 -3.03 3.51
C ALA A 183 13.17 -3.76 2.56
N LEU A 184 11.99 -3.19 2.38
CA LEU A 184 10.99 -3.65 1.44
C LEU A 184 11.45 -3.40 0.00
N ILE A 185 11.12 -4.34 -0.88
CA ILE A 185 11.28 -4.24 -2.33
C ILE A 185 9.91 -4.32 -3.01
N ASP A 186 9.76 -3.70 -4.18
CA ASP A 186 8.48 -3.75 -4.90
C ASP A 186 8.15 -5.19 -5.31
N GLY A 187 6.93 -5.65 -4.99
CA GLY A 187 6.52 -7.04 -5.16
C GLY A 187 7.16 -8.01 -4.16
N GLY A 188 7.99 -7.52 -3.23
CA GLY A 188 8.58 -8.31 -2.16
C GLY A 188 7.53 -8.74 -1.14
N GLU A 189 7.69 -9.94 -0.60
CA GLU A 189 6.84 -10.42 0.48
C GLU A 189 7.11 -9.60 1.74
N ILE A 190 6.05 -9.12 2.40
CA ILE A 190 6.16 -8.41 3.68
C ILE A 190 6.45 -9.41 4.81
N GLY A 191 6.17 -10.69 4.55
CA GLY A 191 6.53 -11.88 5.33
C GLY A 191 5.43 -12.95 5.25
N ILE A 192 5.71 -14.14 5.77
CA ILE A 192 4.74 -15.25 5.85
C ILE A 192 3.90 -15.15 7.14
N GLY A 193 2.57 -15.20 7.04
CA GLY A 193 1.64 -15.29 8.19
C GLY A 193 1.11 -13.97 8.79
N THR A 194 0.35 -14.08 9.88
CA THR A 194 -0.41 -12.98 10.54
C THR A 194 0.45 -11.92 11.24
N ALA A 195 1.76 -12.14 11.40
CA ALA A 195 2.68 -11.22 12.09
C ALA A 195 3.36 -10.19 11.14
N ASN A 196 3.06 -10.24 9.85
CA ASN A 196 3.78 -9.48 8.82
C ASN A 196 2.81 -8.63 7.98
N ASN A 197 2.34 -7.55 8.61
CA ASN A 197 1.53 -6.52 7.97
C ASN A 197 2.38 -5.25 7.81
N LEU A 198 2.08 -4.43 6.79
CA LEU A 198 2.73 -3.11 6.69
C LEU A 198 2.32 -2.14 7.80
N TYR A 199 1.21 -2.42 8.47
CA TYR A 199 0.56 -1.51 9.41
C TYR A 199 0.03 -2.17 10.69
#